data_AF-A0A351V6A7-F1
#
_entry.id   AF-A0A351V6A7-F1
#
_cell.length_a   1.000
_cell.length_b   1.000
_cell.length_c   1.000
_cell.angle_alpha   90.00
_cell.angle_beta   90.00
_cell.angle_gamma   90.00
#
_symmetry.space_group_name_H-M   'P 1'
#
loop_
_entity.id
_entity.type
_entity.pdbx_description
1 polymer ?
#
loop_
_entity_poly.entity_id
_entity_poly.type
_entity_poly.pdbx_seq_one_letter_code
_entity_poly.pdbx_strand_id
1 'polypeptide(L)'
;MENKDGIGYVHETYRNMNREEMQEQLKDDKFYNYFYNLLENSSNYCKFSNAKLVKSIDEEWVREIEAAMPSLHYVIVHPRKFIEEEREVVNVAMARNITTESIRHLLQHSDLIDEYREDGTVIPSRILNVYKEESINIYENRFICTLMAELQYFVNKRFNVIFEASKDEIGTFFEMESRVDNYTEVIEYNLSVKIQEKQTDVNNEEENNNIFARIIRIHQQVNMLAATEFISMMKRYPAVAHPIVKTNVIGKNKDYKACHQLWNFIHSYNRVGYKVNIVKQEPTISRQFERDIYNTVIRDYAMLHNNMKFANEINIDRPKKEREMDAKQIRQMLEEMVLNTSLSDAALKKLVLKELSDIQMKRKAELAELERIQRQKMKEIRKNQMQQKSGELTLEDIDSENNIKLPDIETEKSGSKAKEKRQSLRQRRLAKAEKRRASNK
;
A
#
# COMPACT_ATOMS: atom_id res chain seq x y z
N MET A 1 -15.92 7.13 28.07
CA MET A 1 -15.98 5.88 28.85
C MET A 1 -14.57 5.33 28.84
N GLU A 2 -13.84 5.53 29.93
CA GLU A 2 -12.45 5.05 30.06
C GLU A 2 -12.43 3.54 29.92
N ASN A 3 -11.43 3.02 29.20
CA ASN A 3 -11.13 1.60 29.08
C ASN A 3 -10.56 1.03 30.40
N LYS A 4 -11.28 1.26 31.51
CA LYS A 4 -10.90 0.88 32.88
C LYS A 4 -11.07 -0.62 33.13
N ASP A 5 -11.87 -1.31 32.33
CA ASP A 5 -12.19 -2.71 32.56
C ASP A 5 -10.97 -3.61 32.30
N GLY A 6 -10.20 -3.39 31.22
CA GLY A 6 -9.05 -4.26 30.88
C GLY A 6 -7.83 -4.13 31.80
N ILE A 7 -7.47 -2.88 32.18
CA ILE A 7 -6.27 -2.61 33.00
C ILE A 7 -6.49 -3.04 34.47
N GLY A 8 -7.74 -2.94 34.96
CA GLY A 8 -8.12 -3.41 36.29
C GLY A 8 -7.83 -4.89 36.50
N TYR A 9 -8.20 -5.75 35.54
CA TYR A 9 -7.98 -7.20 35.63
C TYR A 9 -6.50 -7.58 35.63
N VAL A 10 -5.66 -6.91 34.84
CA VAL A 10 -4.21 -7.21 34.78
C VAL A 10 -3.53 -6.83 36.10
N HIS A 11 -3.84 -5.66 36.64
CA HIS A 11 -3.28 -5.20 37.90
C HIS A 11 -3.77 -6.05 39.09
N GLU A 12 -5.04 -6.47 39.09
CA GLU A 12 -5.56 -7.42 40.07
C GLU A 12 -4.86 -8.80 39.97
N THR A 13 -4.66 -9.30 38.75
CA THR A 13 -3.93 -10.56 38.50
C THR A 13 -2.48 -10.46 38.98
N TYR A 14 -1.79 -9.35 38.72
CA TYR A 14 -0.44 -9.10 39.22
C TYR A 14 -0.40 -9.11 40.75
N ARG A 15 -1.34 -8.43 41.42
CA ARG A 15 -1.45 -8.49 42.89
C ARG A 15 -1.76 -9.90 43.40
N ASN A 16 -2.60 -10.66 42.71
CA ASN A 16 -2.92 -12.04 43.07
C ASN A 16 -1.72 -12.99 42.92
N MET A 17 -0.89 -12.81 41.89
CA MET A 17 0.37 -13.55 41.74
C MET A 17 1.38 -13.18 42.82
N ASN A 18 1.38 -11.93 43.27
CA ASN A 18 2.30 -11.40 44.27
C ASN A 18 1.67 -11.24 45.66
N ARG A 19 0.76 -12.14 46.05
CA ARG A 19 0.16 -12.12 47.40
C ARG A 19 1.23 -12.23 48.49
N GLU A 20 1.09 -11.43 49.53
CA GLU A 20 2.04 -11.38 50.65
C GLU A 20 2.20 -12.75 51.34
N GLU A 21 1.10 -13.49 51.53
CA GLU A 21 1.10 -14.84 52.10
C GLU A 21 2.00 -15.82 51.32
N MET A 22 1.96 -15.77 49.99
CA MET A 22 2.81 -16.61 49.13
C MET A 22 4.27 -16.17 49.20
N GLN A 23 4.53 -14.86 49.29
CA GLN A 23 5.90 -14.35 49.46
C GLN A 23 6.49 -14.72 50.82
N GLU A 24 5.67 -14.79 51.89
CA GLU A 24 6.11 -15.26 53.20
C GLU A 24 6.51 -16.73 53.17
N GLN A 25 5.70 -17.59 52.56
CA GLN A 25 6.03 -19.01 52.41
C GLN A 25 7.31 -19.24 51.58
N LEU A 26 7.51 -18.43 50.53
CA LEU A 26 8.73 -18.49 49.71
C LEU A 26 9.98 -18.04 50.46
N LYS A 27 9.87 -17.12 51.43
CA LYS A 27 11.01 -16.71 52.27
C LYS A 27 11.52 -17.84 53.16
N ASP A 28 10.67 -18.79 53.53
CA ASP A 28 11.07 -19.96 54.32
C ASP A 28 11.67 -21.09 53.45
N ASP A 29 11.51 -21.00 52.13
CA ASP A 29 12.00 -22.01 51.20
C ASP A 29 13.52 -21.89 50.97
N LYS A 30 14.23 -22.98 51.24
CA LYS A 30 15.70 -23.03 51.14
C LYS A 30 16.19 -22.91 49.69
N PHE A 31 15.46 -23.51 48.75
CA PHE A 31 15.82 -23.49 47.34
C PHE A 31 15.61 -22.08 46.77
N TYR A 32 14.46 -21.48 47.06
CA TYR A 32 14.16 -20.10 46.66
C TYR A 32 15.24 -19.14 47.16
N ASN A 33 15.57 -19.16 48.45
CA ASN A 33 16.60 -18.28 49.01
C ASN A 33 17.98 -18.51 48.38
N TYR A 34 18.36 -19.77 48.16
CA TYR A 34 19.63 -20.10 47.51
C TYR A 34 19.70 -19.56 46.08
N PHE A 35 18.67 -19.82 45.27
CA PHE A 35 18.65 -19.40 43.86
C PHE A 35 18.47 -17.88 43.72
N TYR A 36 17.69 -17.26 44.60
CA TYR A 36 17.53 -15.81 44.64
C TYR A 36 18.88 -15.13 44.97
N ASN A 37 19.62 -15.64 45.94
CA ASN A 37 20.97 -15.13 46.25
C ASN A 37 21.95 -15.35 45.09
N LEU A 38 21.84 -16.45 44.35
CA LEU A 38 22.64 -16.67 43.15
C LEU A 38 22.33 -15.63 42.07
N LEU A 39 21.05 -15.32 41.85
CA LEU A 39 20.63 -14.29 40.91
C LEU A 39 21.09 -12.89 41.35
N GLU A 40 20.97 -12.54 42.63
CA GLU A 40 21.40 -11.22 43.12
C GLU A 40 22.92 -11.00 42.96
N ASN A 41 23.71 -12.08 42.98
CA ASN A 41 25.17 -12.02 42.80
C ASN A 41 25.65 -12.30 41.36
N SER A 42 24.76 -12.69 40.44
CA SER A 42 25.12 -12.95 39.05
C SER A 42 25.12 -11.68 38.20
N SER A 43 25.78 -11.73 37.04
CA SER A 43 25.74 -10.65 36.06
C SER A 43 24.40 -10.66 35.32
N ASN A 44 23.42 -9.93 35.84
CA ASN A 44 22.12 -9.75 35.20
C ASN A 44 22.08 -8.42 34.47
N TYR A 45 21.63 -8.45 33.22
CA TYR A 45 21.33 -7.27 32.43
C TYR A 45 19.81 -7.16 32.29
N CYS A 46 19.25 -6.05 32.73
CA CYS A 46 17.82 -5.76 32.63
C CYS A 46 17.63 -4.39 31.99
N LYS A 47 16.81 -4.32 30.95
CA LYS A 47 16.44 -3.08 30.26
C LYS A 47 14.94 -2.99 30.12
N PHE A 48 14.40 -1.89 30.63
CA PHE A 48 12.98 -1.56 30.49
C PHE A 48 12.85 -0.20 29.81
N SER A 49 12.09 -0.16 28.73
CA SER A 49 11.86 1.09 27.99
C SER A 49 10.43 1.16 27.47
N ASN A 50 9.87 2.36 27.56
CA ASN A 50 8.60 2.72 26.96
C ASN A 50 8.88 3.69 25.81
N ALA A 51 8.38 3.37 24.63
CA ALA A 51 8.40 4.26 23.49
C ALA A 51 6.97 4.67 23.16
N LYS A 52 6.72 5.97 23.13
CA LYS A 52 5.49 6.55 22.61
C LYS A 52 5.81 7.30 21.34
N LEU A 53 5.15 6.93 20.25
CA LEU A 53 5.21 7.69 19.01
C LEU A 53 4.28 8.89 19.15
N VAL A 54 4.85 10.10 19.32
CA VAL A 54 4.10 11.36 19.42
C VAL A 54 4.23 12.09 18.09
N LYS A 55 3.11 12.39 17.45
CA LYS A 55 3.10 13.15 16.21
C LYS A 55 2.73 14.58 16.46
N SER A 56 3.61 15.51 16.08
CA SER A 56 3.25 16.92 15.98
C SER A 56 2.85 17.21 14.54
N ILE A 57 1.60 17.58 14.33
CA ILE A 57 1.10 17.99 13.00
C ILE A 57 1.66 19.39 12.69
N ASP A 58 2.07 19.60 11.44
CA ASP A 58 2.43 20.95 10.99
C ASP A 58 1.15 21.76 10.77
N GLU A 59 0.94 22.81 11.57
CA GLU A 59 -0.27 23.64 11.47
C GLU A 59 -0.25 24.59 10.27
N GLU A 60 0.91 24.80 9.64
CA GLU A 60 1.10 25.74 8.54
C GLU A 60 0.15 25.46 7.38
N TRP A 61 0.08 24.21 6.91
CA TRP A 61 -0.78 23.83 5.79
C TRP A 61 -2.27 23.86 6.13
N VAL A 62 -2.63 23.60 7.39
CA VAL A 62 -4.02 23.67 7.87
C VAL A 62 -4.51 25.12 7.81
N ARG A 63 -3.69 26.06 8.33
CA ARG A 63 -4.00 27.49 8.34
C ARG A 63 -4.11 28.10 6.94
N GLU A 64 -3.18 27.77 6.05
CA GLU A 64 -3.19 28.29 4.67
C GLU A 64 -4.41 27.79 3.87
N ILE A 65 -4.81 26.53 4.05
CA ILE A 65 -6.03 26.02 3.43
C ILE A 65 -7.26 26.72 4.00
N GLU A 66 -7.41 26.77 5.33
CA GLU A 66 -8.56 27.43 5.98
C GLU A 66 -8.71 28.90 5.57
N ALA A 67 -7.61 29.63 5.42
CA ALA A 67 -7.61 31.01 4.97
C ALA A 67 -8.15 31.17 3.53
N ALA A 68 -7.84 30.22 2.65
CA ALA A 68 -8.26 30.24 1.24
C ALA A 68 -9.65 29.62 1.01
N MET A 69 -10.16 28.80 1.92
CA MET A 69 -11.43 28.07 1.78
C MET A 69 -12.65 28.97 1.46
N PRO A 70 -12.87 30.12 2.14
CA PRO A 70 -14.02 30.98 1.83
C PRO A 70 -13.99 31.53 0.40
N SER A 71 -12.82 31.98 -0.05
CA SER A 71 -12.63 32.48 -1.42
C SER A 71 -12.78 31.38 -2.46
N LEU A 72 -12.28 30.17 -2.17
CA LEU A 72 -12.45 29.02 -3.05
C LEU A 72 -13.93 28.63 -3.19
N HIS A 73 -14.66 28.57 -2.07
CA HIS A 73 -16.10 28.31 -2.06
C HIS A 73 -16.86 29.37 -2.88
N TYR A 74 -16.55 30.66 -2.72
CA TYR A 74 -17.21 31.73 -3.46
C TYR A 74 -17.05 31.58 -4.98
N VAL A 75 -15.84 31.29 -5.46
CA VAL A 75 -15.54 31.14 -6.88
C VAL A 75 -16.18 29.90 -7.50
N ILE A 76 -16.31 28.81 -6.73
CA ILE A 76 -16.98 27.58 -7.19
C ILE A 76 -18.51 27.78 -7.29
N VAL A 77 -19.11 28.50 -6.34
CA VAL A 77 -20.55 28.79 -6.34
C VAL A 77 -20.91 29.84 -7.41
N HIS A 78 -20.03 30.79 -7.68
CA HIS A 78 -20.23 31.85 -8.68
C HIS A 78 -19.21 31.73 -9.82
N PRO A 79 -19.31 30.68 -10.66
CA PRO A 79 -18.39 30.50 -11.76
C PRO A 79 -18.57 31.60 -12.80
N ARG A 80 -17.47 32.02 -13.40
CA ARG A 80 -17.53 33.09 -14.39
C ARG A 80 -18.09 32.54 -15.71
N LYS A 81 -19.03 33.26 -16.32
CA LYS A 81 -19.58 32.91 -17.63
C LYS A 81 -19.07 33.88 -18.68
N PHE A 82 -18.75 33.36 -19.85
CA PHE A 82 -18.38 34.13 -21.03
C PHE A 82 -19.46 33.93 -22.08
N ILE A 83 -19.95 35.02 -22.66
CA ILE A 83 -20.95 34.93 -23.73
C ILE A 83 -20.18 34.85 -25.04
N GLU A 84 -20.28 33.70 -25.72
CA GLU A 84 -19.75 33.50 -27.05
C GLU A 84 -20.82 33.88 -28.07
N GLU A 85 -20.49 34.80 -28.99
CA GLU A 85 -21.39 35.27 -30.03
C GLU A 85 -20.99 34.63 -31.36
N GLU A 86 -21.77 33.65 -31.83
CA GLU A 86 -21.59 33.04 -33.15
C GLU A 86 -22.56 33.68 -34.15
N ARG A 87 -22.07 34.02 -35.34
CA ARG A 87 -22.82 34.75 -36.36
C ARG A 87 -22.96 33.87 -37.58
N GLU A 88 -24.19 33.54 -37.95
CA GLU A 88 -24.47 32.69 -39.11
C GLU A 88 -25.63 33.27 -39.93
N VAL A 89 -25.52 33.23 -41.26
CA VAL A 89 -26.61 33.61 -42.16
C VAL A 89 -27.48 32.40 -42.42
N VAL A 90 -28.65 32.36 -41.79
CA VAL A 90 -29.60 31.25 -41.86
C VAL A 90 -30.84 31.64 -42.66
N ASN A 91 -31.59 30.65 -43.15
CA ASN A 91 -32.90 30.93 -43.75
C ASN A 91 -33.80 31.61 -42.73
N VAL A 92 -34.63 32.55 -43.18
CA VAL A 92 -35.47 33.37 -42.27
C VAL A 92 -36.40 32.52 -41.40
N ALA A 93 -36.88 31.39 -41.93
CA ALA A 93 -37.67 30.43 -41.17
C ALA A 93 -36.93 29.75 -40.01
N MET A 94 -35.59 29.69 -40.05
CA MET A 94 -34.73 29.10 -39.03
C MET A 94 -34.10 30.14 -38.09
N ALA A 95 -34.28 31.43 -38.38
CA ALA A 95 -33.74 32.50 -37.56
C ALA A 95 -34.47 32.55 -36.21
N ARG A 96 -33.71 32.46 -35.11
CA ARG A 96 -34.29 32.43 -33.76
C ARG A 96 -34.51 33.82 -33.19
N ASN A 97 -33.54 34.73 -33.38
CA ASN A 97 -33.59 36.11 -32.88
C ASN A 97 -33.06 37.10 -33.93
N ILE A 98 -33.84 38.12 -34.25
CA ILE A 98 -33.43 39.19 -35.19
C ILE A 98 -32.94 40.38 -34.37
N THR A 99 -31.68 40.76 -34.58
CA THR A 99 -31.08 41.93 -33.91
C THR A 99 -30.98 43.12 -34.86
N THR A 100 -30.67 44.31 -34.34
CA THR A 100 -30.43 45.50 -35.17
C THR A 100 -29.25 45.32 -36.12
N GLU A 101 -28.26 44.52 -35.73
CA GLU A 101 -27.14 44.12 -36.59
C GLU A 101 -27.60 43.20 -37.72
N SER A 102 -28.52 42.28 -37.43
CA SER A 102 -29.16 41.43 -38.45
C SER A 102 -29.84 42.24 -39.54
N ILE A 103 -30.54 43.31 -39.16
CA ILE A 103 -31.21 44.24 -40.09
C ILE A 103 -30.17 45.04 -40.90
N ARG A 104 -29.10 45.53 -40.27
CA ARG A 104 -28.03 46.24 -40.99
C ARG A 104 -27.33 45.34 -42.01
N HIS A 105 -27.04 44.10 -41.65
CA HIS A 105 -26.45 43.12 -42.55
C HIS A 105 -27.38 42.84 -43.74
N LEU A 106 -28.69 42.71 -43.50
CA LEU A 106 -29.66 42.53 -44.58
C LEU A 106 -29.71 43.73 -45.53
N LEU A 107 -29.67 44.97 -45.00
CA LEU A 107 -29.65 46.19 -45.82
C LEU A 107 -28.37 46.34 -46.66
N GLN A 108 -27.25 45.78 -46.19
CA GLN A 108 -25.97 45.80 -46.92
C GLN A 108 -25.89 44.73 -48.01
N HIS A 109 -26.67 43.64 -47.88
CA HIS A 109 -26.62 42.49 -48.77
C HIS A 109 -28.00 42.26 -49.42
N SER A 110 -28.27 43.01 -50.49
CA SER A 110 -29.51 42.92 -51.28
C SER A 110 -29.78 41.51 -51.82
N ASP A 111 -28.74 40.70 -52.00
CA ASP A 111 -28.81 39.33 -52.51
C ASP A 111 -29.50 38.34 -51.54
N LEU A 112 -29.76 38.77 -50.30
CA LEU A 112 -30.46 38.00 -49.27
C LEU A 112 -31.96 38.33 -49.20
N ILE A 113 -32.43 39.25 -50.05
CA ILE A 113 -33.82 39.69 -50.15
C ILE A 113 -34.49 38.98 -51.33
N ASP A 114 -35.65 38.39 -51.09
CA ASP A 114 -36.40 37.62 -52.09
C ASP A 114 -37.43 38.50 -52.80
N GLU A 115 -38.25 39.22 -52.03
CA GLU A 115 -39.33 40.05 -52.58
C GLU A 115 -39.43 41.42 -51.92
N TYR A 116 -39.76 42.42 -52.75
CA TYR A 116 -40.20 43.75 -52.33
C TYR A 116 -41.68 43.91 -52.67
N ARG A 117 -42.53 44.12 -51.68
CA ARG A 117 -43.93 44.47 -51.93
C ARG A 117 -44.08 45.95 -52.24
N GLU A 118 -45.10 46.28 -53.03
CA GLU A 118 -45.44 47.66 -53.42
C GLU A 118 -45.70 48.58 -52.21
N ASP A 119 -46.10 48.00 -51.07
CA ASP A 119 -46.29 48.70 -49.78
C ASP A 119 -44.97 49.00 -49.02
N GLY A 120 -43.80 48.72 -49.61
CA GLY A 120 -42.49 48.93 -49.00
C GLY A 120 -42.06 47.85 -48.00
N THR A 121 -42.79 46.74 -47.92
CA THR A 121 -42.44 45.59 -47.05
C THR A 121 -41.39 44.69 -47.75
N VAL A 122 -40.30 44.41 -47.05
CA VAL A 122 -39.17 43.59 -47.54
C VAL A 122 -39.24 42.18 -46.97
N ILE A 123 -39.19 41.16 -47.82
CA ILE A 123 -39.18 39.75 -47.43
C ILE A 123 -37.80 39.15 -47.71
N PRO A 124 -36.98 38.90 -46.67
CA PRO A 124 -35.70 38.22 -46.82
C PRO A 124 -35.87 36.71 -47.05
N SER A 125 -34.96 36.11 -47.83
CA SER A 125 -34.80 34.65 -47.91
C SER A 125 -33.87 34.13 -46.81
N ARG A 126 -32.81 34.89 -46.51
CA ARG A 126 -31.80 34.60 -45.48
C ARG A 126 -31.51 35.83 -44.63
N ILE A 127 -31.23 35.61 -43.35
CA ILE A 127 -30.94 36.67 -42.39
C ILE A 127 -29.81 36.27 -41.45
N LEU A 128 -28.99 37.23 -41.06
CA LEU A 128 -27.93 37.03 -40.08
C LEU A 128 -28.54 36.75 -38.71
N ASN A 129 -28.33 35.56 -38.18
CA ASN A 129 -28.68 35.18 -36.83
C ASN A 129 -27.45 35.27 -35.93
N VAL A 130 -27.63 35.84 -34.74
CA VAL A 130 -26.56 35.96 -33.74
C VAL A 130 -26.91 35.00 -32.60
N TYR A 131 -26.20 33.87 -32.54
CA TYR A 131 -26.29 32.93 -31.44
C TYR A 131 -25.45 33.45 -30.28
N LYS A 132 -26.08 33.58 -29.10
CA LYS A 132 -25.38 33.93 -27.85
C LYS A 132 -25.39 32.70 -26.96
N GLU A 133 -24.27 32.01 -26.86
CA GLU A 133 -24.11 30.86 -25.97
C GLU A 133 -23.32 31.25 -24.72
N GLU A 134 -23.79 30.86 -23.54
CA GLU A 134 -23.04 31.03 -22.30
C GLU A 134 -22.02 29.90 -22.16
N SER A 135 -20.75 30.20 -22.42
CA SER A 135 -19.63 29.29 -22.22
C SER A 135 -19.03 29.46 -20.83
N ILE A 136 -18.81 28.34 -20.14
CA ILE A 136 -18.14 28.27 -18.84
C ILE A 136 -16.64 27.94 -19.04
N ASN A 137 -16.21 27.71 -20.28
CA ASN A 137 -14.91 27.19 -20.64
C ASN A 137 -13.79 28.25 -20.67
N ILE A 138 -13.65 28.99 -19.57
CA ILE A 138 -12.69 30.08 -19.43
C ILE A 138 -11.43 29.57 -18.71
N TYR A 139 -10.26 30.14 -19.04
CA TYR A 139 -8.98 29.84 -18.40
C TYR A 139 -9.07 29.86 -16.86
N GLU A 140 -9.70 30.88 -16.28
CA GLU A 140 -9.84 31.00 -14.82
C GLU A 140 -10.66 29.86 -14.21
N ASN A 141 -11.75 29.44 -14.86
CA ASN A 141 -12.56 28.32 -14.39
C ASN A 141 -11.79 27.00 -14.49
N ARG A 142 -11.00 26.80 -15.56
CA ARG A 142 -10.13 25.62 -15.72
C ARG A 142 -9.04 25.59 -14.64
N PHE A 143 -8.47 26.75 -14.31
CA PHE A 143 -7.53 26.91 -13.21
C PHE A 143 -8.16 26.47 -11.89
N ILE A 144 -9.37 26.97 -11.55
CA ILE A 144 -10.05 26.60 -10.30
C ILE A 144 -10.36 25.09 -10.25
N CYS A 145 -10.79 24.50 -11.36
CA CYS A 145 -11.02 23.06 -11.43
C CYS A 145 -9.72 22.26 -11.20
N THR A 146 -8.61 22.71 -11.77
CA THR A 146 -7.30 22.06 -11.58
C THR A 146 -6.82 22.23 -10.14
N LEU A 147 -6.96 23.44 -9.56
CA LEU A 147 -6.67 23.72 -8.16
C LEU A 147 -7.48 22.82 -7.22
N MET A 148 -8.76 22.62 -7.50
CA MET A 148 -9.62 21.76 -6.69
C MET A 148 -9.15 20.30 -6.72
N ALA A 149 -8.74 19.79 -7.88
CA ALA A 149 -8.23 18.43 -8.02
C ALA A 149 -6.89 18.24 -7.28
N GLU A 150 -5.95 19.18 -7.44
CA GLU A 150 -4.66 19.17 -6.72
C GLU A 150 -4.84 19.32 -5.21
N LEU A 151 -5.75 20.22 -4.76
CA LEU A 151 -6.08 20.39 -3.36
C LEU A 151 -6.70 19.12 -2.77
N GLN A 152 -7.64 18.49 -3.49
CA GLN A 152 -8.25 17.23 -3.06
C GLN A 152 -7.20 16.13 -2.92
N TYR A 153 -6.29 15.99 -3.88
CA TYR A 153 -5.18 15.05 -3.78
C TYR A 153 -4.25 15.36 -2.60
N PHE A 154 -3.88 16.65 -2.43
CA PHE A 154 -3.00 17.12 -1.36
C PHE A 154 -3.57 16.83 0.04
N VAL A 155 -4.87 17.11 0.24
CA VAL A 155 -5.56 16.91 1.51
C VAL A 155 -5.81 15.43 1.77
N ASN A 156 -6.31 14.67 0.79
CA ASN A 156 -6.59 13.24 0.98
C ASN A 156 -5.32 12.44 1.29
N LYS A 157 -4.21 12.74 0.59
CA LYS A 157 -2.91 12.11 0.87
C LYS A 157 -2.48 12.33 2.32
N ARG A 158 -2.58 13.57 2.82
CA ARG A 158 -2.20 13.91 4.20
C ARG A 158 -3.18 13.38 5.22
N PHE A 159 -4.48 13.44 4.94
CA PHE A 159 -5.52 12.86 5.79
C PHE A 159 -5.26 11.37 6.01
N ASN A 160 -5.08 10.60 4.93
CA ASN A 160 -4.81 9.17 5.02
C ASN A 160 -3.53 8.89 5.81
N VAL A 161 -2.44 9.60 5.53
CA VAL A 161 -1.17 9.35 6.24
C VAL A 161 -1.26 9.75 7.71
N ILE A 162 -1.95 10.84 8.04
CA ILE A 162 -2.19 11.25 9.42
C ILE A 162 -3.00 10.16 10.13
N PHE A 163 -4.16 9.76 9.61
CA PHE A 163 -5.08 8.83 10.27
C PHE A 163 -4.65 7.35 10.23
N GLU A 164 -4.05 6.86 9.14
CA GLU A 164 -3.52 5.49 9.07
C GLU A 164 -2.31 5.30 9.99
N ALA A 165 -1.44 6.31 10.05
CA ALA A 165 -0.28 6.24 10.93
C ALA A 165 -0.60 6.79 12.34
N SER A 166 -1.76 7.40 12.61
CA SER A 166 -2.18 7.94 13.93
C SER A 166 -2.57 6.86 14.94
N LYS A 167 -2.36 5.59 14.61
CA LYS A 167 -2.16 4.58 15.64
C LYS A 167 -0.84 4.94 16.32
N ASP A 168 -0.87 5.73 17.38
CA ASP A 168 0.30 5.93 18.22
C ASP A 168 0.72 4.54 18.72
N GLU A 169 1.80 4.01 18.15
CA GLU A 169 2.37 2.77 18.64
C GLU A 169 3.01 3.06 19.99
N ILE A 170 2.24 2.83 21.06
CA ILE A 170 2.81 2.68 22.40
C ILE A 170 3.46 1.30 22.41
N GLY A 171 4.78 1.31 22.48
CA GLY A 171 5.62 0.13 22.55
C GLY A 171 6.31 0.06 23.90
N THR A 172 5.96 -0.91 24.72
CA THR A 172 6.76 -1.27 25.89
C THR A 172 7.71 -2.39 25.51
N PHE A 173 8.99 -2.20 25.78
CA PHE A 173 10.05 -3.17 25.52
C PHE A 173 10.77 -3.50 26.83
N PHE A 174 10.81 -4.78 27.14
CA PHE A 174 11.55 -5.34 28.26
C PHE A 174 12.51 -6.43 27.76
N GLU A 175 13.75 -6.34 28.19
CA GLU A 175 14.82 -7.28 27.85
C GLU A 175 15.57 -7.65 29.12
N MET A 176 15.75 -8.95 29.34
CA MET A 176 16.53 -9.51 30.44
C MET A 176 17.47 -10.58 29.90
N GLU A 177 18.74 -10.47 30.29
CA GLU A 177 19.74 -11.50 30.10
C GLU A 177 20.35 -11.83 31.46
N SER A 178 20.37 -13.11 31.82
CA SER A 178 20.96 -13.59 33.05
C SER A 178 21.74 -14.86 32.78
N ARG A 179 22.96 -14.92 33.32
CA ARG A 179 23.81 -16.10 33.29
C ARG A 179 24.16 -16.48 34.71
N VAL A 180 23.61 -17.58 35.17
CA VAL A 180 23.87 -18.15 36.49
C VAL A 180 24.76 -19.37 36.31
N ASP A 181 25.94 -19.32 36.88
CA ASP A 181 26.89 -20.43 36.88
C ASP A 181 26.92 -21.04 38.29
N ASN A 182 26.35 -22.24 38.42
CA ASN A 182 26.39 -23.01 39.66
C ASN A 182 27.34 -24.21 39.48
N TYR A 183 27.80 -24.79 40.58
CA TYR A 183 28.69 -25.96 40.59
C TYR A 183 28.17 -27.17 39.80
N THR A 184 26.85 -27.28 39.59
CA THR A 184 26.22 -28.40 38.88
C THR A 184 25.75 -28.03 37.48
N GLU A 185 25.32 -26.78 37.26
CA GLU A 185 24.58 -26.37 36.06
C GLU A 185 24.90 -24.93 35.69
N VAL A 186 25.01 -24.67 34.38
CA VAL A 186 25.06 -23.31 33.83
C VAL A 186 23.69 -23.00 33.24
N ILE A 187 23.08 -21.91 33.71
CA ILE A 187 21.74 -21.50 33.35
C ILE A 187 21.85 -20.16 32.62
N GLU A 188 21.46 -20.16 31.35
CA GLU A 188 21.37 -18.95 30.53
C GLU A 188 19.89 -18.64 30.28
N TYR A 189 19.45 -17.47 30.76
CA TYR A 189 18.06 -17.00 30.66
C TYR A 189 18.01 -15.70 29.87
N ASN A 190 17.33 -15.74 28.72
CA ASN A 190 17.11 -14.58 27.84
C ASN A 190 15.61 -14.38 27.61
N LEU A 191 15.07 -13.25 28.06
CA LEU A 191 13.66 -12.88 27.91
C LEU A 191 13.54 -11.54 27.21
N SER A 192 12.82 -11.51 26.08
CA SER A 192 12.46 -10.29 25.36
C SER A 192 10.94 -10.20 25.23
N VAL A 193 10.34 -9.18 25.85
CA VAL A 193 8.91 -8.90 25.80
C VAL A 193 8.68 -7.58 25.07
N LYS A 194 7.89 -7.63 24.00
CA LYS A 194 7.45 -6.46 23.24
C LYS A 194 5.94 -6.37 23.29
N ILE A 195 5.43 -5.39 24.02
CA ILE A 195 4.00 -5.09 24.11
C ILE A 195 3.72 -3.91 23.18
N GLN A 196 2.83 -4.10 22.21
CA GLN A 196 2.39 -3.06 21.28
C GLN A 196 0.90 -2.87 21.43
N GLU A 197 0.48 -1.64 21.71
CA GLU A 197 -0.93 -1.31 21.74
C GLU A 197 -1.46 -1.12 20.30
N LYS A 198 -2.47 -1.91 19.92
CA LYS A 198 -3.05 -1.88 18.56
C LYS A 198 -4.13 -0.80 18.38
N GLN A 199 -4.54 -0.18 19.48
CA GLN A 199 -5.66 0.76 19.56
C GLN A 199 -5.21 1.91 20.46
N THR A 200 -4.60 2.94 19.89
CA THR A 200 -4.47 4.18 20.65
C THR A 200 -5.82 4.84 20.67
N ASP A 201 -6.40 4.97 21.85
CA ASP A 201 -7.46 5.93 22.05
C ASP A 201 -6.96 7.30 21.57
N VAL A 202 -7.77 7.98 20.77
CA VAL A 202 -7.59 9.33 20.23
C VAL A 202 -7.49 10.39 21.35
N ASN A 203 -7.33 9.99 22.61
CA ASN A 203 -7.36 10.83 23.80
C ASN A 203 -6.02 11.44 24.18
N ASN A 204 -4.98 11.33 23.34
CA ASN A 204 -3.76 12.09 23.57
C ASN A 204 -3.96 13.56 23.17
N GLU A 205 -4.26 14.35 24.21
CA GLU A 205 -4.04 15.78 24.36
C GLU A 205 -5.10 16.68 23.67
N GLU A 206 -5.86 17.41 24.50
CA GLU A 206 -6.93 18.33 24.09
C GLU A 206 -6.52 19.33 22.99
N GLU A 207 -5.23 19.68 22.91
CA GLU A 207 -4.68 20.54 21.86
C GLU A 207 -4.62 19.85 20.49
N ASN A 208 -4.23 18.57 20.44
CA ASN A 208 -4.21 17.78 19.21
C ASN A 208 -5.63 17.51 18.72
N ASN A 209 -6.58 17.26 19.63
CA ASN A 209 -7.99 17.04 19.30
C ASN A 209 -8.60 18.21 18.49
N ASN A 210 -8.21 19.45 18.79
CA ASN A 210 -8.67 20.62 18.05
C ASN A 210 -8.14 20.62 16.60
N ILE A 211 -6.86 20.31 16.42
CA ILE A 211 -6.24 20.24 15.08
C ILE A 211 -6.82 19.09 14.26
N PHE A 212 -7.01 17.91 14.85
CA PHE A 212 -7.65 16.77 14.17
C PHE A 212 -9.07 17.11 13.72
N ALA A 213 -9.88 17.75 14.58
CA ALA A 213 -11.22 18.19 14.21
C ALA A 213 -11.22 19.20 13.05
N ARG A 214 -10.27 20.14 13.03
CA ARG A 214 -10.07 21.08 11.91
C ARG A 214 -9.71 20.36 10.61
N ILE A 215 -8.79 19.39 10.67
CA ILE A 215 -8.40 18.58 9.51
C ILE A 215 -9.58 17.78 8.95
N ILE A 216 -10.39 17.17 9.81
CA ILE A 216 -11.61 16.45 9.40
C ILE A 216 -12.57 17.39 8.68
N ARG A 217 -12.79 18.61 9.21
CA ARG A 217 -13.63 19.63 8.58
C ARG A 217 -13.10 20.03 7.21
N ILE A 218 -11.80 20.30 7.08
CA ILE A 218 -11.17 20.64 5.79
C ILE A 218 -11.37 19.49 4.80
N HIS A 219 -11.06 18.26 5.20
CA HIS A 219 -11.23 17.08 4.34
C HIS A 219 -12.68 16.92 3.85
N GLN A 220 -13.66 17.11 4.73
CA GLN A 220 -15.08 17.08 4.36
C GLN A 220 -15.45 18.21 3.39
N GLN A 221 -15.05 19.44 3.69
CA GLN A 221 -15.36 20.61 2.86
C GLN A 221 -14.72 20.51 1.47
N VAL A 222 -13.45 20.11 1.39
CA VAL A 222 -12.74 19.92 0.11
C VAL A 222 -13.41 18.83 -0.73
N ASN A 223 -13.76 17.68 -0.14
CA ASN A 223 -14.44 16.62 -0.89
C ASN A 223 -15.87 17.03 -1.32
N MET A 224 -16.58 17.81 -0.50
CA MET A 224 -17.88 18.37 -0.86
C MET A 224 -17.77 19.36 -2.04
N LEU A 225 -16.78 20.26 -2.01
CA LEU A 225 -16.53 21.19 -3.12
C LEU A 225 -16.12 20.46 -4.40
N ALA A 226 -15.27 19.43 -4.30
CA ALA A 226 -14.87 18.62 -5.45
C ALA A 226 -16.04 17.85 -6.12
N ALA A 227 -17.10 17.57 -5.35
CA ALA A 227 -18.31 16.89 -5.83
C ALA A 227 -19.35 17.85 -6.44
N THR A 228 -19.08 19.16 -6.47
CA THR A 228 -20.01 20.16 -7.02
C THR A 228 -20.19 19.98 -8.55
N GLU A 229 -21.39 20.31 -9.05
CA GLU A 229 -21.75 20.19 -10.48
C GLU A 229 -20.79 20.97 -11.38
N PHE A 230 -20.44 22.21 -11.02
CA PHE A 230 -19.48 23.04 -11.74
C PHE A 230 -18.15 22.33 -11.97
N ILE A 231 -17.57 21.75 -10.91
CA ILE A 231 -16.31 21.01 -11.00
C ILE A 231 -16.46 19.77 -11.89
N SER A 232 -17.59 19.06 -11.76
CA SER A 232 -17.89 17.88 -12.59
C SER A 232 -18.04 18.21 -14.07
N MET A 233 -18.64 19.35 -14.41
CA MET A 233 -18.70 19.86 -15.79
C MET A 233 -17.31 20.25 -16.30
N MET A 234 -16.53 20.96 -15.46
CA MET A 234 -15.22 21.47 -15.84
C MET A 234 -14.16 20.40 -16.04
N LYS A 235 -14.30 19.21 -15.41
CA LYS A 235 -13.41 18.06 -15.60
C LYS A 235 -13.26 17.58 -17.05
N ARG A 236 -14.22 17.93 -17.93
CA ARG A 236 -14.17 17.58 -19.37
C ARG A 236 -13.18 18.45 -20.15
N TYR A 237 -12.84 19.62 -19.62
CA TYR A 237 -11.91 20.56 -20.25
C TYR A 237 -10.46 20.28 -19.84
N PRO A 238 -9.48 20.69 -20.65
CA PRO A 238 -8.08 20.44 -20.35
C PRO A 238 -7.64 21.18 -19.08
N ALA A 239 -6.85 20.49 -18.25
CA ALA A 239 -6.25 21.04 -17.04
C ALA A 239 -5.21 22.12 -17.36
N VAL A 240 -4.98 23.01 -16.40
CA VAL A 240 -3.98 24.09 -16.51
C VAL A 240 -2.67 23.63 -15.86
N ALA A 241 -1.55 23.81 -16.56
CA ALA A 241 -0.23 23.46 -16.03
C ALA A 241 0.34 24.57 -15.12
N HIS A 242 1.18 24.18 -14.15
CA HIS A 242 2.01 25.12 -13.40
C HIS A 242 3.19 25.61 -14.28
N PRO A 243 3.60 26.89 -14.21
CA PRO A 243 3.04 27.99 -13.42
C PRO A 243 1.76 28.61 -14.01
N ILE A 244 0.85 29.03 -13.13
CA ILE A 244 -0.40 29.67 -13.53
C ILE A 244 -0.11 31.09 -14.01
N VAL A 245 -0.64 31.44 -15.19
CA VAL A 245 -0.50 32.77 -15.77
C VAL A 245 -1.39 33.74 -15.00
N LYS A 246 -0.80 34.82 -14.48
CA LYS A 246 -1.55 35.88 -13.77
C LYS A 246 -2.32 36.74 -14.77
N THR A 247 -3.55 36.36 -15.07
CA THR A 247 -4.48 37.20 -15.84
C THR A 247 -4.99 38.38 -14.98
N ASN A 248 -5.63 39.36 -15.61
CA ASN A 248 -6.24 40.50 -14.89
C ASN A 248 -7.23 40.06 -13.81
N VAL A 249 -7.93 38.94 -14.04
CA VAL A 249 -8.90 38.38 -13.09
C VAL A 249 -8.17 37.82 -11.88
N ILE A 250 -7.14 37.02 -12.11
CA ILE A 250 -6.32 36.41 -11.05
C ILE A 250 -5.55 37.47 -10.26
N GLY A 251 -5.11 38.54 -10.93
CA GLY A 251 -4.35 39.63 -10.31
C GLY A 251 -5.20 40.61 -9.49
N LYS A 252 -6.41 40.95 -9.95
CA LYS A 252 -7.24 42.01 -9.34
C LYS A 252 -8.33 41.49 -8.41
N ASN A 253 -8.93 40.33 -8.70
CA ASN A 253 -9.99 39.78 -7.86
C ASN A 253 -9.38 39.14 -6.60
N LYS A 254 -9.86 39.55 -5.42
CA LYS A 254 -9.42 39.04 -4.11
C LYS A 254 -9.52 37.52 -4.04
N ASP A 255 -10.61 36.93 -4.54
CA ASP A 255 -10.87 35.50 -4.37
C ASP A 255 -9.97 34.65 -5.27
N TYR A 256 -9.77 35.07 -6.53
CA TYR A 256 -8.83 34.39 -7.42
C TYR A 256 -7.37 34.58 -6.98
N LYS A 257 -7.05 35.71 -6.35
CA LYS A 257 -5.73 35.94 -5.76
C LYS A 257 -5.45 34.98 -4.60
N ALA A 258 -6.43 34.76 -3.72
CA ALA A 258 -6.33 33.78 -2.63
C ALA A 258 -6.18 32.34 -3.20
N CYS A 259 -6.96 31.99 -4.22
CA CYS A 259 -6.82 30.69 -4.92
C CYS A 259 -5.44 30.50 -5.55
N HIS A 260 -4.88 31.55 -6.17
CA HIS A 260 -3.54 31.52 -6.74
C HIS A 260 -2.44 31.43 -5.66
N GLN A 261 -2.63 32.06 -4.50
CA GLN A 261 -1.72 31.89 -3.36
C GLN A 261 -1.74 30.44 -2.86
N LEU A 262 -2.94 29.87 -2.66
CA LEU A 262 -3.12 28.47 -2.27
C LEU A 262 -2.46 27.51 -3.29
N TRP A 263 -2.62 27.76 -4.58
CA TRP A 263 -1.97 26.97 -5.63
C TRP A 263 -0.45 26.93 -5.45
N ASN A 264 0.17 28.09 -5.27
CA ASN A 264 1.63 28.17 -5.08
C ASN A 264 2.07 27.52 -3.77
N PHE A 265 1.26 27.68 -2.71
CA PHE A 265 1.51 27.00 -1.44
C PHE A 265 1.58 25.48 -1.63
N ILE A 266 0.55 24.88 -2.23
CA ILE A 266 0.48 23.42 -2.51
C ILE A 266 1.73 22.92 -3.26
N HIS A 267 2.20 23.67 -4.26
CA HIS A 267 3.36 23.29 -5.08
C HIS A 267 4.71 23.54 -4.39
N SER A 268 4.78 24.52 -3.49
CA SER A 268 5.99 24.82 -2.70
C SER A 268 6.13 23.93 -1.47
N TYR A 269 5.01 23.35 -0.99
CA TYR A 269 4.95 22.62 0.27
C TYR A 269 5.43 21.17 0.09
N ASN A 270 6.75 20.98 0.17
CA ASN A 270 7.42 19.69 0.05
C ASN A 270 7.45 18.86 1.35
N ARG A 271 6.92 19.38 2.46
CA ARG A 271 6.90 18.69 3.74
C ARG A 271 5.77 17.66 3.80
N VAL A 272 6.00 16.57 4.52
CA VAL A 272 5.01 15.49 4.72
C VAL A 272 3.79 15.97 5.52
N GLY A 273 3.91 17.06 6.29
CA GLY A 273 2.81 17.70 7.02
C GLY A 273 2.64 17.24 8.48
N TYR A 274 3.53 16.35 8.96
CA TYR A 274 3.64 15.95 10.35
C TYR A 274 5.10 15.61 10.67
N LYS A 275 5.53 15.84 11.91
CA LYS A 275 6.78 15.31 12.46
C LYS A 275 6.45 14.16 13.40
N VAL A 276 7.12 13.04 13.21
CA VAL A 276 7.06 11.90 14.10
C VAL A 276 8.18 12.04 15.11
N ASN A 277 7.83 12.26 16.36
CA ASN A 277 8.78 12.25 17.47
C ASN A 277 8.60 10.93 18.22
N ILE A 278 9.71 10.24 18.45
CA ILE A 278 9.71 9.07 19.31
C ILE A 278 10.09 9.56 20.70
N VAL A 279 9.12 9.61 21.61
CA VAL A 279 9.39 9.88 23.03
C VAL A 279 9.75 8.55 23.66
N LYS A 280 11.04 8.35 23.88
CA LYS A 280 11.56 7.19 24.60
C LYS A 280 11.74 7.55 26.07
N GLN A 281 11.15 6.75 26.95
CA GLN A 281 11.37 6.77 28.38
C GLN A 281 12.08 5.47 28.75
N GLU A 282 13.13 5.57 29.57
CA GLU A 282 13.81 4.42 30.16
C GLU A 282 13.63 4.53 31.68
N PRO A 283 12.50 4.05 32.23
CA PRO A 283 12.26 4.11 33.66
C PRO A 283 13.32 3.31 34.42
N THR A 284 13.74 3.81 35.58
CA THR A 284 14.61 3.05 36.47
C THR A 284 13.85 1.84 37.01
N ILE A 285 14.45 0.65 36.90
CA ILE A 285 13.91 -0.58 37.47
C ILE A 285 13.96 -0.44 39.00
N SER A 286 12.80 -0.47 39.65
CA SER A 286 12.72 -0.40 41.11
C SER A 286 13.12 -1.75 41.73
N ARG A 287 13.58 -1.74 42.98
CA ARG A 287 13.94 -2.99 43.70
C ARG A 287 12.78 -3.98 43.79
N GLN A 288 11.54 -3.48 43.88
CA GLN A 288 10.35 -4.33 43.87
C GLN A 288 10.15 -4.98 42.51
N PHE A 289 10.32 -4.22 41.42
CA PHE A 289 10.18 -4.75 40.06
C PHE A 289 11.30 -5.74 39.72
N GLU A 290 12.53 -5.47 40.16
CA GLU A 290 13.67 -6.40 40.04
C GLU A 290 13.39 -7.73 40.76
N ARG A 291 12.87 -7.68 41.99
CA ARG A 291 12.48 -8.89 42.71
C ARG A 291 11.43 -9.69 41.96
N ASP A 292 10.44 -9.04 41.37
CA ASP A 292 9.39 -9.71 40.60
C ASP A 292 9.95 -10.36 39.32
N ILE A 293 10.94 -9.72 38.69
CA ILE A 293 11.69 -10.29 37.56
C ILE A 293 12.43 -11.56 38.00
N TYR A 294 13.19 -11.51 39.10
CA TYR A 294 13.90 -12.70 39.63
C TYR A 294 12.95 -13.82 40.05
N ASN A 295 11.80 -13.49 40.65
CA ASN A 295 10.77 -14.47 40.96
C ASN A 295 10.25 -15.18 39.72
N THR A 296 10.15 -14.47 38.59
CA THR A 296 9.77 -15.05 37.29
C THR A 296 10.85 -16.02 36.81
N VAL A 297 12.13 -15.65 36.87
CA VAL A 297 13.24 -16.55 36.49
C VAL A 297 13.28 -17.82 37.35
N ILE A 298 13.13 -17.68 38.68
CA ILE A 298 13.10 -18.82 39.61
C ILE A 298 11.94 -19.75 39.27
N ARG A 299 10.77 -19.18 38.98
CA ARG A 299 9.57 -19.95 38.62
C ARG A 299 9.74 -20.67 37.29
N ASP A 300 10.30 -20.01 36.28
CA ASP A 300 10.57 -20.62 34.97
C ASP A 300 11.59 -21.77 35.12
N TYR A 301 12.66 -21.54 35.89
CA TYR A 301 13.64 -22.58 36.20
C TYR A 301 13.00 -23.78 36.92
N ALA A 302 12.24 -23.53 38.00
CA ALA A 302 11.59 -24.61 38.76
C ALA A 302 10.60 -25.40 37.89
N MET A 303 9.85 -24.71 37.02
CA MET A 303 8.94 -25.33 36.07
C MET A 303 9.71 -26.22 35.07
N LEU A 304 10.78 -25.72 34.48
CA LEU A 304 11.58 -26.47 33.52
C LEU A 304 12.27 -27.67 34.18
N HIS A 305 12.91 -27.46 35.33
CA HIS A 305 13.64 -28.50 36.05
C HIS A 305 12.71 -29.63 36.52
N ASN A 306 11.48 -29.34 36.96
CA ASN A 306 10.50 -30.38 37.29
C ASN A 306 10.09 -31.23 36.07
N ASN A 307 10.14 -30.64 34.87
CA ASN A 307 9.85 -31.32 33.60
C ASN A 307 11.10 -31.95 32.95
N MET A 308 12.30 -31.77 33.51
CA MET A 308 13.54 -32.39 33.00
C MET A 308 13.62 -33.91 33.23
N LYS A 309 12.57 -34.55 33.79
CA LYS A 309 12.48 -36.01 33.92
C LYS A 309 12.68 -36.77 32.58
N PHE A 310 12.49 -36.11 31.45
CA PHE A 310 12.72 -36.66 30.11
C PHE A 310 14.15 -36.49 29.56
N ALA A 311 15.04 -35.75 30.23
CA ALA A 311 16.40 -35.51 29.75
C ALA A 311 17.24 -36.80 29.69
N ASN A 312 16.99 -37.73 30.61
CA ASN A 312 17.63 -39.05 30.64
C ASN A 312 16.94 -40.10 29.74
N GLU A 313 15.80 -39.76 29.14
CA GLU A 313 15.02 -40.63 28.24
C GLU A 313 15.13 -40.20 26.77
N ILE A 314 16.06 -39.30 26.44
CA ILE A 314 16.36 -38.93 25.06
C ILE A 314 16.90 -40.18 24.34
N ASN A 315 16.03 -40.84 23.59
CA ASN A 315 16.39 -42.00 22.78
C ASN A 315 17.36 -41.57 21.67
N ILE A 316 18.65 -41.88 21.87
CA ILE A 316 19.75 -41.56 20.94
C ILE A 316 19.58 -42.29 19.59
N ASP A 317 18.87 -43.42 19.60
CA ASP A 317 18.60 -44.25 18.42
C ASP A 317 17.36 -43.81 17.61
N ARG A 318 16.68 -42.73 18.04
CA ARG A 318 15.60 -42.17 17.23
C ARG A 318 16.22 -41.55 15.96
N PRO A 319 15.79 -41.95 14.75
CA PRO A 319 16.35 -41.40 13.52
C PRO A 319 16.20 -39.88 13.53
N LYS A 320 17.34 -39.18 13.43
CA LYS A 320 17.35 -37.72 13.30
C LYS A 320 16.44 -37.38 12.12
N LYS A 321 15.36 -36.64 12.37
CA LYS A 321 14.60 -36.01 11.29
C LYS A 321 15.57 -35.04 10.62
N GLU A 322 16.18 -35.47 9.52
CA GLU A 322 16.76 -34.57 8.54
C GLU A 322 15.63 -33.65 8.12
N ARG A 323 15.59 -32.44 8.70
CA ARG A 323 14.78 -31.37 8.15
C ARG A 323 15.45 -31.05 6.83
N GLU A 324 14.75 -31.28 5.72
CA GLU A 324 15.14 -30.72 4.43
C GLU A 324 15.10 -29.19 4.56
N MET A 325 16.21 -28.61 5.00
CA MET A 325 16.36 -27.16 5.05
C MET A 325 16.72 -26.70 3.65
N ASP A 326 15.99 -25.70 3.15
CA ASP A 326 16.26 -25.13 1.85
C ASP A 326 17.67 -24.52 1.84
N ALA A 327 18.37 -24.61 0.71
CA ALA A 327 19.78 -24.22 0.59
C ALA A 327 20.04 -22.75 0.96
N LYS A 328 18.99 -21.93 0.91
CA LYS A 328 19.02 -20.53 1.35
C LYS A 328 19.09 -20.38 2.88
N GLN A 329 18.37 -21.21 3.64
CA GLN A 329 18.43 -21.22 5.10
C GLN A 329 19.77 -21.76 5.61
N ILE A 330 20.29 -22.81 4.95
CA ILE A 330 21.63 -23.35 5.25
C ILE A 330 22.70 -22.27 5.03
N ARG A 331 22.60 -21.49 3.94
CA ARG A 331 23.50 -20.35 3.68
C ARG A 331 23.40 -19.27 4.75
N GLN A 332 22.20 -18.90 5.18
CA GLN A 332 22.01 -17.86 6.17
C GLN A 332 22.58 -18.26 7.54
N MET A 333 22.38 -19.51 7.96
CA MET A 333 22.96 -20.02 9.21
C MET A 333 24.48 -20.16 9.14
N LEU A 334 25.03 -20.58 8.00
CA LEU A 334 26.48 -20.61 7.79
C LEU A 334 27.09 -19.21 7.74
N GLU A 335 26.40 -18.23 7.16
CA GLU A 335 26.83 -16.83 7.17
C GLU A 335 26.81 -16.27 8.60
N GLU A 336 25.78 -16.53 9.39
CA GLU A 336 25.72 -16.15 10.81
C GLU A 336 26.83 -16.81 11.65
N MET A 337 27.10 -18.11 11.47
CA MET A 337 28.22 -18.78 12.15
C MET A 337 29.58 -18.20 11.76
N VAL A 338 29.79 -17.89 10.47
CA VAL A 338 31.04 -17.32 9.96
C VAL A 338 31.21 -15.86 10.40
N LEU A 339 30.13 -15.11 10.55
CA LEU A 339 30.15 -13.74 11.07
C LEU A 339 30.43 -13.70 12.58
N ASN A 340 29.96 -14.70 13.32
CA ASN A 340 30.12 -14.76 14.79
C ASN A 340 31.43 -15.39 15.25
N THR A 341 32.26 -15.94 14.36
CA THR A 341 33.57 -16.50 14.73
C THR A 341 34.67 -15.48 14.44
N SER A 342 35.27 -14.91 15.49
CA SER A 342 36.39 -13.98 15.37
C SER A 342 37.70 -14.69 15.00
N LEU A 343 37.99 -14.64 13.70
CA LEU A 343 39.30 -14.74 13.00
C LEU A 343 39.88 -16.10 12.57
N SER A 344 40.43 -16.01 11.35
CA SER A 344 41.54 -16.75 10.74
C SER A 344 41.27 -18.11 10.11
N ASP A 345 40.76 -18.12 8.87
CA ASP A 345 41.57 -18.63 7.76
C ASP A 345 40.97 -18.25 6.39
N ALA A 346 41.67 -17.41 5.63
CA ALA A 346 41.30 -17.12 4.24
C ALA A 346 41.29 -18.40 3.38
N ALA A 347 42.05 -19.42 3.80
CA ALA A 347 42.07 -20.74 3.20
C ALA A 347 40.74 -21.49 3.36
N LEU A 348 40.12 -21.46 4.56
CA LEU A 348 38.80 -22.05 4.80
C LEU A 348 37.71 -21.35 3.98
N LYS A 349 37.75 -20.01 3.91
CA LYS A 349 36.81 -19.23 3.09
C LYS A 349 36.92 -19.59 1.60
N LYS A 350 38.15 -19.80 1.10
CA LYS A 350 38.41 -20.17 -0.30
C LYS A 350 38.06 -21.63 -0.58
N LEU A 351 38.30 -22.54 0.37
CA LEU A 351 37.93 -23.95 0.29
C LEU A 351 36.41 -24.12 0.27
N VAL A 352 35.68 -23.43 1.16
CA VAL A 352 34.22 -23.47 1.21
C VAL A 352 33.60 -22.87 -0.04
N LEU A 353 34.12 -21.75 -0.55
CA LEU A 353 33.66 -21.19 -1.83
C LEU A 353 33.93 -22.13 -3.02
N LYS A 354 35.05 -22.85 -3.01
CA LYS A 354 35.39 -23.83 -4.05
C LYS A 354 34.49 -25.06 -4.00
N GLU A 355 34.27 -25.63 -2.80
CA GLU A 355 33.33 -26.74 -2.59
C GLU A 355 31.90 -26.36 -2.98
N LEU A 356 31.45 -25.14 -2.64
CA LEU A 356 30.14 -24.63 -3.07
C LEU A 356 30.03 -24.49 -4.60
N SER A 357 31.12 -24.09 -5.27
CA SER A 357 31.18 -24.02 -6.74
C SER A 357 31.17 -25.42 -7.36
N ASP A 358 31.90 -26.37 -6.80
CA ASP A 358 31.99 -27.73 -7.31
C ASP A 358 30.65 -28.48 -7.15
N ILE A 359 29.93 -28.26 -6.05
CA ILE A 359 28.56 -28.77 -5.84
C ILE A 359 27.59 -28.15 -6.86
N GLN A 360 27.71 -26.84 -7.16
CA GLN A 360 26.89 -26.19 -8.18
C GLN A 360 27.15 -26.74 -9.59
N MET A 361 28.41 -27.04 -9.92
CA MET A 361 28.79 -27.62 -11.20
C MET A 361 28.31 -29.07 -11.34
N LYS A 362 28.41 -29.89 -10.26
CA LYS A 362 27.86 -31.24 -10.23
C LYS A 362 26.34 -31.26 -10.42
N ARG A 363 25.58 -30.39 -9.73
CA ARG A 363 24.12 -30.26 -9.93
C ARG A 363 23.76 -29.81 -11.35
N LYS A 364 24.50 -28.89 -11.95
CA LYS A 364 24.27 -28.49 -13.36
C LYS A 364 24.55 -29.65 -14.32
N ALA A 365 25.59 -30.45 -14.07
CA ALA A 365 25.89 -31.63 -14.86
C ALA A 365 24.78 -32.69 -14.73
N GLU A 366 24.31 -32.98 -13.52
CA GLU A 366 23.21 -33.91 -13.26
C GLU A 366 21.90 -33.47 -13.92
N LEU A 367 21.53 -32.19 -13.83
CA LEU A 367 20.37 -31.64 -14.52
C LEU A 367 20.50 -31.75 -16.05
N ALA A 368 21.69 -31.51 -16.59
CA ALA A 368 21.96 -31.68 -18.02
C ALA A 368 21.91 -33.16 -18.45
N GLU A 369 22.34 -34.09 -17.60
CA GLU A 369 22.19 -35.53 -17.85
C GLU A 369 20.73 -35.98 -17.79
N LEU A 370 19.97 -35.52 -16.79
CA LEU A 370 18.53 -35.79 -16.70
C LEU A 370 17.78 -35.24 -17.91
N GLU A 371 18.13 -34.04 -18.38
CA GLU A 371 17.53 -33.46 -19.59
C GLU A 371 17.93 -34.25 -20.85
N ARG A 372 19.17 -34.75 -20.93
CA ARG A 372 19.61 -35.65 -22.01
C ARG A 372 18.83 -36.97 -22.01
N ILE A 373 18.67 -37.59 -20.84
CA ILE A 373 17.90 -38.83 -20.66
C ILE A 373 16.43 -38.59 -21.02
N GLN A 374 15.82 -37.47 -20.59
CA GLN A 374 14.46 -37.12 -20.99
C GLN A 374 14.32 -36.88 -22.50
N ARG A 375 15.29 -36.22 -23.14
CA ARG A 375 15.30 -36.03 -24.59
C ARG A 375 15.45 -37.36 -25.34
N GLN A 376 16.22 -38.31 -24.81
CA GLN A 376 16.33 -39.66 -25.37
C GLN A 376 15.02 -40.43 -25.22
N LYS A 377 14.41 -40.44 -24.02
CA LYS A 377 13.10 -41.04 -23.79
C LYS A 377 12.01 -40.44 -24.70
N MET A 378 12.00 -39.12 -24.89
CA MET A 378 11.07 -38.45 -25.81
C MET A 378 11.30 -38.84 -27.28
N LYS A 379 12.56 -39.06 -27.68
CA LYS A 379 12.88 -39.55 -29.02
C LYS A 379 12.48 -41.01 -29.20
N GLU A 380 12.68 -41.86 -28.20
CA GLU A 380 12.25 -43.26 -28.21
C GLU A 380 10.72 -43.39 -28.23
N ILE A 381 10.00 -42.63 -27.39
CA ILE A 381 8.54 -42.56 -27.42
C ILE A 381 8.06 -42.11 -28.80
N ARG A 382 8.71 -41.11 -29.42
CA ARG A 382 8.35 -40.66 -30.77
C ARG A 382 8.67 -41.70 -31.85
N LYS A 383 9.73 -42.51 -31.68
CA LYS A 383 10.09 -43.59 -32.59
C LYS A 383 9.12 -44.77 -32.45
N ASN A 384 8.74 -45.12 -31.22
CA ASN A 384 7.74 -46.13 -30.92
C ASN A 384 6.34 -45.72 -31.39
N GLN A 385 5.95 -44.44 -31.25
CA GLN A 385 4.70 -43.92 -31.81
C GLN A 385 4.69 -43.91 -33.35
N MET A 386 5.85 -43.79 -34.01
CA MET A 386 5.94 -43.93 -35.47
C MET A 386 5.93 -45.41 -35.91
N GLN A 387 6.48 -46.33 -35.11
CA GLN A 387 6.40 -47.77 -35.36
C GLN A 387 4.99 -48.34 -35.07
N GLN A 388 4.29 -47.83 -34.06
CA GLN A 388 2.89 -48.18 -33.77
C GLN A 388 1.91 -47.59 -34.79
N LYS A 389 2.27 -46.53 -35.53
CA LYS A 389 1.45 -46.02 -36.65
C LYS A 389 1.63 -46.78 -37.96
N SER A 390 2.56 -47.73 -38.03
CA SER A 390 2.75 -48.63 -39.19
C SER A 390 2.16 -50.04 -38.98
N GLY A 391 1.57 -50.33 -37.82
CA GLY A 391 0.88 -51.58 -37.54
C GLY A 391 -0.53 -51.29 -37.02
N GLU A 392 -1.52 -51.69 -37.82
CA GLU A 392 -2.95 -51.78 -37.50
C GLU A 392 -3.72 -50.49 -37.20
N LEU A 393 -4.50 -50.13 -38.22
CA LEU A 393 -5.58 -49.17 -38.22
C LEU A 393 -6.88 -49.94 -37.98
N THR A 394 -7.46 -49.89 -36.78
CA THR A 394 -8.85 -50.28 -36.53
C THR A 394 -9.55 -49.28 -35.61
N LEU A 395 -10.87 -49.27 -35.69
CA LEU A 395 -11.73 -48.09 -35.69
C LEU A 395 -12.51 -47.89 -34.38
N GLU A 396 -11.96 -48.30 -33.25
CA GLU A 396 -12.60 -48.16 -31.94
C GLU A 396 -11.55 -47.80 -30.91
N ASP A 397 -11.52 -46.52 -30.53
CA ASP A 397 -10.96 -45.99 -29.27
C ASP A 397 -11.28 -44.48 -29.20
N ILE A 398 -12.56 -44.14 -29.42
CA ILE A 398 -13.06 -42.76 -29.27
C ILE A 398 -13.36 -42.41 -27.80
N ASP A 399 -13.41 -43.37 -26.88
CA ASP A 399 -13.84 -43.11 -25.50
C ASP A 399 -12.89 -43.72 -24.46
N SER A 400 -11.74 -43.09 -24.20
CA SER A 400 -11.09 -43.10 -22.86
C SER A 400 -9.72 -42.43 -22.87
N GLU A 401 -9.67 -41.10 -22.71
CA GLU A 401 -8.50 -40.45 -22.08
C GLU A 401 -8.86 -39.05 -21.56
N ASN A 402 -9.98 -38.97 -20.82
CA ASN A 402 -10.20 -37.90 -19.84
C ASN A 402 -9.58 -38.33 -18.51
N ASN A 403 -8.29 -38.04 -18.29
CA ASN A 403 -7.72 -37.70 -16.95
C ASN A 403 -6.18 -37.65 -16.97
N ILE A 404 -5.63 -36.55 -17.49
CA ILE A 404 -4.30 -36.10 -17.05
C ILE A 404 -4.44 -34.63 -16.63
N LYS A 405 -4.59 -34.42 -15.32
CA LYS A 405 -4.47 -33.09 -14.69
C LYS A 405 -2.99 -32.76 -14.57
N LEU A 406 -2.53 -31.69 -15.23
CA LEU A 406 -1.26 -31.04 -14.91
C LEU A 406 -1.47 -30.02 -13.78
N PRO A 407 -0.48 -29.80 -12.89
CA PRO A 407 -0.55 -28.72 -11.91
C PRO A 407 -0.29 -27.36 -12.57
N ASP A 408 -1.15 -26.39 -12.26
CA ASP A 408 -1.01 -24.99 -12.66
C ASP A 408 0.15 -24.33 -11.93
N ILE A 409 1.12 -23.81 -12.69
CA ILE A 409 2.07 -22.79 -12.23
C ILE A 409 1.75 -21.51 -12.97
N GLU A 410 1.10 -20.59 -12.24
CA GLU A 410 0.76 -19.25 -12.69
C GLU A 410 2.03 -18.45 -13.01
N THR A 411 2.22 -18.11 -14.29
CA THR A 411 3.04 -16.97 -14.71
C THR A 411 2.29 -16.17 -15.79
N GLU A 412 1.60 -15.12 -15.34
CA GLU A 412 0.61 -14.31 -16.07
C GLU A 412 1.15 -13.41 -17.22
N LYS A 413 2.24 -13.76 -17.91
CA LYS A 413 2.75 -12.90 -19.03
C LYS A 413 2.92 -13.57 -20.38
N SER A 414 2.40 -14.79 -20.57
CA SER A 414 2.47 -15.51 -21.86
C SER A 414 1.10 -15.83 -22.50
N GLY A 415 -0.01 -15.49 -21.84
CA GLY A 415 -1.37 -15.88 -22.24
C GLY A 415 -1.89 -15.22 -23.53
N SER A 416 -1.46 -14.00 -23.85
CA SER A 416 -1.91 -13.28 -25.06
C SER A 416 -1.34 -13.89 -26.33
N LYS A 417 -0.03 -14.15 -26.37
CA LYS A 417 0.66 -14.76 -27.52
C LYS A 417 0.25 -16.22 -27.77
N ALA A 418 -0.09 -16.96 -26.70
CA ALA A 418 -0.58 -18.34 -26.81
C ALA A 418 -2.02 -18.41 -27.34
N LYS A 419 -2.89 -17.46 -26.95
CA LYS A 419 -4.25 -17.34 -27.50
C LYS A 419 -4.25 -16.94 -28.98
N GLU A 420 -3.40 -16.00 -29.39
CA GLU A 420 -3.24 -15.64 -30.82
C GLU A 420 -2.73 -16.81 -31.65
N LYS A 421 -1.72 -17.56 -31.17
CA LYS A 421 -1.24 -18.76 -31.86
C LYS A 421 -2.34 -19.82 -32.00
N ARG A 422 -3.16 -20.05 -30.96
CA ARG A 422 -4.30 -21.00 -31.03
C ARG A 422 -5.37 -20.54 -32.01
N GLN A 423 -5.69 -19.25 -32.08
CA GLN A 423 -6.65 -18.71 -33.04
C GLN A 423 -6.15 -18.82 -34.49
N SER A 424 -4.87 -18.50 -34.75
CA SER A 424 -4.28 -18.63 -36.09
C SER A 424 -4.25 -20.09 -36.57
N LEU A 425 -3.97 -21.04 -35.65
CA LEU A 425 -3.96 -22.46 -35.97
C LEU A 425 -5.37 -23.01 -36.27
N ARG A 426 -6.39 -22.45 -35.59
CA ARG A 426 -7.81 -22.81 -35.79
C ARG A 426 -8.32 -22.30 -37.14
N GLN A 427 -8.00 -21.06 -37.52
CA GLN A 427 -8.32 -20.52 -38.84
C GLN A 427 -7.63 -21.30 -39.97
N ARG A 428 -6.34 -21.65 -39.78
CA ARG A 428 -5.60 -22.44 -40.77
C ARG A 428 -6.14 -23.87 -40.93
N ARG A 429 -6.70 -24.46 -39.86
CA ARG A 429 -7.38 -25.76 -39.90
C ARG A 429 -8.73 -25.69 -40.60
N LEU A 430 -9.52 -24.64 -40.36
CA LEU A 430 -10.80 -24.41 -41.05
C LEU A 430 -10.59 -24.18 -42.56
N ALA A 431 -9.64 -23.34 -42.96
CA ALA A 431 -9.31 -23.12 -44.37
C ALA A 431 -8.80 -24.40 -45.07
N LYS A 432 -8.09 -25.28 -44.35
CA LYS A 432 -7.63 -26.57 -44.89
C LYS A 432 -8.78 -27.60 -44.99
N ALA A 433 -9.77 -27.51 -44.11
CA ALA A 433 -10.98 -28.33 -44.16
C ALA A 433 -11.93 -27.87 -45.28
N GLU A 434 -12.08 -26.57 -45.51
CA GLU A 434 -12.84 -26.02 -46.64
C GLU A 434 -12.19 -26.35 -47.99
N LYS A 435 -10.87 -26.23 -48.11
CA LYS A 435 -10.14 -26.69 -49.32
C LYS A 435 -10.30 -28.19 -49.58
N ARG A 436 -10.43 -29.00 -48.54
CA ARG A 436 -10.71 -30.45 -48.67
C ARG A 436 -12.17 -30.74 -49.04
N ARG A 437 -13.13 -29.91 -48.62
CA ARG A 437 -14.53 -30.00 -49.03
C ARG A 437 -14.78 -29.51 -50.46
N ALA A 438 -14.03 -28.50 -50.91
CA ALA A 438 -14.10 -27.99 -52.28
C ALA A 438 -13.38 -28.88 -53.32
N SER A 439 -12.50 -29.78 -52.88
CA SER A 439 -11.82 -30.76 -53.75
C SER A 439 -12.60 -32.07 -53.92
N ASN A 440 -13.76 -32.22 -53.26
CA ASN A 440 -14.63 -33.40 -53.30
C ASN A 440 -16.07 -33.06 -53.79
N LYS A 441 -16.22 -31.94 -54.51
CA LYS A 441 -17.30 -31.68 -55.48
C LYS A 441 -16.63 -31.45 -56.83
#